data_AF-A0A7J4CZL5-F1
#
_entry.id   AF-A0A7J4CZL5-F1
#
_cell.length_a   1.000
_cell.length_b   1.000
_cell.length_c   1.000
_cell.angle_alpha   90.00
_cell.angle_beta   90.00
_cell.angle_gamma   90.00
#
_symmetry.space_group_name_H-M   'P 1'
#
loop_
_entity.id
_entity.type
_entity.pdbx_description
1 polymer ?
#
loop_
_entity_poly.entity_id
_entity_poly.type
_entity_poly.pdbx_seq_one_letter_code
_entity_poly.pdbx_strand_id
1 'polypeptide(L)'
;VKDPLWIFPEGTTSSFGELRPFKMGVFKAAEITGHMIQPLVFCYDNPLVDWGRTGNEKDLFSSILDFYKENIRTNVYCFWMKPMKVGPGKAQEVADELRRRMLIYIRRFEKARDE
;
A
#
# COMPACT_ATOMS: atom_id res chain seq x y z
N VAL A 1 -1.93 -0.68 23.05
CA VAL A 1 -2.62 0.36 22.23
C VAL A 1 -4.09 -0.01 22.21
N LYS A 2 -4.99 0.89 22.64
CA LYS A 2 -6.44 0.61 22.65
C LYS A 2 -7.09 0.81 21.27
N ASP A 3 -6.57 1.77 20.49
CA ASP A 3 -7.10 2.12 19.17
C ASP A 3 -5.94 2.21 18.15
N PRO A 4 -5.80 1.24 17.23
CA PRO A 4 -4.76 1.29 16.21
C PRO A 4 -5.10 2.35 15.15
N LEU A 5 -4.13 3.20 14.82
CA LEU A 5 -4.26 4.15 13.72
C LEU A 5 -3.82 3.49 12.40
N TRP A 6 -4.74 3.41 11.46
CA TRP A 6 -4.48 2.94 10.10
C TRP A 6 -4.07 4.11 9.21
N ILE A 7 -2.93 3.99 8.54
CA ILE A 7 -2.38 5.04 7.69
C ILE A 7 -1.93 4.44 6.37
N PHE A 8 -2.32 5.08 5.27
CA PHE A 8 -1.77 4.84 3.94
C PHE A 8 -0.67 5.87 3.68
N PRO A 9 0.62 5.50 3.83
CA PRO A 9 1.72 6.46 3.87
C PRO A 9 1.96 7.18 2.54
N GLU A 10 1.47 6.65 1.42
CA GLU A 10 1.53 7.28 0.10
C GLU A 10 0.60 8.51 0.01
N GLY A 11 -0.46 8.54 0.83
CA GLY A 11 -1.45 9.60 0.87
C GLY A 11 -2.29 9.72 -0.42
N THR A 12 -2.28 8.67 -1.25
CA THR A 12 -3.05 8.50 -2.49
C THR A 12 -3.01 7.03 -2.89
N THR A 13 -3.86 6.59 -3.81
CA THR A 13 -3.79 5.25 -4.39
C THR A 13 -2.63 5.15 -5.37
N SER A 14 -1.99 3.99 -5.39
CA SER A 14 -0.96 3.64 -6.37
C SER A 14 -1.53 2.71 -7.43
N SER A 15 -0.91 2.75 -8.60
CA SER A 15 -1.26 1.87 -9.71
C SER A 15 -0.77 0.46 -9.46
N PHE A 16 -1.37 -0.50 -10.15
CA PHE A 16 -1.03 -1.91 -10.04
C PHE A 16 0.47 -2.17 -10.26
N GLY A 17 1.09 -2.93 -9.36
CA GLY A 17 2.52 -3.26 -9.39
C GLY A 17 3.44 -2.11 -8.94
N GLU A 18 2.89 -0.96 -8.58
CA GLU A 18 3.63 0.21 -8.15
C GLU A 18 3.47 0.49 -6.65
N LEU A 19 4.47 1.16 -6.09
CA LEU A 19 4.40 1.71 -4.73
C LEU A 19 5.09 3.07 -4.73
N ARG A 20 4.34 4.12 -4.47
CA ARG A 20 4.85 5.50 -4.47
C ARG A 20 5.74 5.76 -3.25
N PRO A 21 6.57 6.82 -3.29
CA PRO A 21 7.31 7.26 -2.12
C PRO A 21 6.37 7.56 -0.95
N PHE A 22 6.78 7.20 0.26
CA PHE A 22 6.00 7.46 1.45
C PHE A 22 6.15 8.91 1.90
N LYS A 23 5.05 9.50 2.36
CA LYS A 23 5.06 10.80 3.03
C LYS A 23 5.65 10.64 4.42
N MET A 24 6.51 11.57 4.82
CA MET A 24 7.28 11.46 6.08
C MET A 24 6.47 11.67 7.36
N GLY A 25 5.26 12.23 7.27
CA GLY A 25 4.47 12.61 8.45
C GLY A 25 4.29 11.47 9.46
N VAL A 26 3.93 10.27 8.99
CA VAL A 26 3.75 9.10 9.88
C VAL A 26 5.05 8.63 10.52
N PHE A 27 6.15 8.63 9.77
CA PHE A 27 7.45 8.20 10.29
C PHE A 27 8.00 9.22 11.30
N LYS A 28 7.78 10.51 11.08
CA LYS A 28 8.12 11.58 12.04
C LYS A 28 7.26 11.52 13.30
N ALA A 29 5.97 11.24 13.18
CA ALA A 29 5.12 11.03 14.35
C ALA A 29 5.56 9.80 15.16
N ALA A 30 5.89 8.69 14.49
CA ALA A 30 6.42 7.50 15.15
C ALA A 30 7.80 7.75 15.81
N GLU A 31 8.68 8.51 15.16
CA GLU A 31 9.98 8.93 15.70
C GLU A 31 9.83 9.73 17.01
N ILE A 32 8.92 10.72 17.03
CA ILE A 32 8.68 11.59 18.19
C ILE A 32 8.02 10.82 19.34
N THR A 33 7.04 9.98 19.01
CA THR A 33 6.23 9.31 20.04
C THR A 33 6.80 7.98 20.50
N GLY A 34 7.79 7.43 19.77
CA GLY A 34 8.39 6.13 20.06
C GLY A 34 7.48 4.92 19.79
N HIS A 35 6.29 5.13 19.20
CA HIS A 35 5.37 4.05 18.88
C HIS A 35 5.92 3.17 17.74
N MET A 36 5.60 1.88 17.82
CA MET A 36 5.94 0.91 16.78
C MET A 36 5.02 1.08 15.58
N ILE A 37 5.59 0.97 14.39
CA ILE A 37 4.84 0.83 13.13
C ILE A 37 4.68 -0.67 12.87
N GLN A 38 3.45 -1.12 12.64
CA GLN A 38 3.13 -2.48 12.21
C GLN A 38 2.77 -2.45 10.72
N PRO A 39 3.70 -2.80 9.81
CA PRO A 39 3.42 -2.68 8.39
C PRO A 39 2.53 -3.84 7.91
N LEU A 40 1.65 -3.51 6.97
CA LEU A 40 0.78 -4.44 6.27
C LEU A 40 0.91 -4.19 4.77
N VAL A 41 1.15 -5.23 4.00
CA VAL A 41 1.15 -5.17 2.54
C VAL A 41 -0.13 -5.81 2.02
N PHE A 42 -0.89 -5.05 1.24
CA PHE A 42 -2.00 -5.55 0.46
C PHE A 42 -1.55 -5.68 -0.99
N CYS A 43 -1.83 -6.83 -1.60
CA CYS A 43 -1.58 -7.09 -3.01
C CYS A 43 -2.82 -7.71 -3.65
N TYR A 44 -3.06 -7.40 -4.92
CA TYR A 44 -4.10 -8.00 -5.75
C TYR A 44 -3.48 -8.53 -7.05
N ASP A 45 -3.98 -9.64 -7.58
CA ASP A 45 -3.44 -10.27 -8.80
C ASP A 45 -4.20 -9.94 -10.08
N ASN A 46 -5.18 -9.03 -10.01
CA ASN A 46 -5.92 -8.55 -11.17
C ASN A 46 -5.65 -7.05 -11.43
N PRO A 47 -5.01 -6.69 -12.56
CA PRO A 47 -4.74 -5.29 -12.90
C PRO A 47 -6.00 -4.47 -13.23
N LEU A 48 -7.15 -5.12 -13.44
CA LEU A 48 -8.44 -4.42 -13.58
C LEU A 48 -8.96 -3.88 -12.24
N VAL A 49 -8.39 -4.34 -11.13
CA VAL A 49 -8.62 -3.80 -9.77
C VAL A 49 -7.58 -2.72 -9.47
N ASP A 50 -7.27 -1.90 -10.47
CA ASP A 50 -6.45 -0.69 -10.28
C ASP A 50 -7.38 0.50 -10.00
N TRP A 51 -7.36 0.94 -8.74
CA TRP A 51 -8.08 2.13 -8.27
C TRP A 51 -7.31 3.43 -8.54
N GLY A 52 -6.11 3.33 -9.10
CA GLY A 52 -5.29 4.43 -9.59
C GLY A 52 -5.71 4.88 -10.98
N ARG A 53 -5.21 6.06 -11.40
CA ARG A 53 -5.47 6.63 -12.73
C ARG A 53 -4.97 5.68 -13.82
N THR A 54 -5.83 4.81 -14.33
CA THR A 54 -5.66 4.21 -15.65
C THR A 54 -5.84 5.36 -16.66
N GLY A 55 -4.95 5.47 -17.65
CA GLY A 55 -4.88 6.62 -18.57
C GLY A 55 -6.12 6.91 -19.42
N ASN A 56 -7.24 6.20 -19.19
CA ASN A 56 -8.57 6.53 -19.67
C ASN A 56 -9.42 6.93 -18.45
N GLU A 57 -9.78 8.20 -18.36
CA GLU A 57 -10.43 8.89 -17.24
C GLU A 57 -11.72 8.25 -16.69
N LYS A 58 -11.62 7.12 -15.98
CA LYS A 58 -12.70 6.67 -15.10
C LYS A 58 -12.45 7.18 -13.69
N ASP A 59 -13.43 7.88 -13.13
CA ASP A 59 -13.41 8.28 -11.72
C ASP A 59 -13.47 7.01 -10.82
N LEU A 60 -12.96 7.11 -9.59
CA LEU A 60 -12.94 6.00 -8.61
C LEU A 60 -14.28 5.29 -8.47
N PHE A 61 -15.40 6.02 -8.45
CA PHE A 61 -16.74 5.45 -8.36
C PHE A 61 -17.11 4.64 -9.60
N SER A 62 -16.74 5.13 -10.79
CA SER A 62 -16.95 4.40 -12.04
C SER A 62 -16.19 3.07 -12.05
N SER A 63 -14.94 3.06 -11.58
CA SER A 63 -14.17 1.82 -11.42
C SER A 63 -14.80 0.86 -10.41
N ILE A 64 -15.37 1.37 -9.32
CA ILE A 64 -16.08 0.54 -8.31
C ILE A 64 -17.33 -0.08 -8.94
N LEU A 65 -18.11 0.70 -9.68
CA LEU A 65 -19.31 0.21 -10.35
C LEU A 65 -18.97 -0.87 -11.38
N ASP A 66 -17.93 -0.67 -12.19
CA ASP A 66 -17.49 -1.65 -13.18
C ASP A 66 -17.02 -2.95 -12.51
N PHE A 67 -16.28 -2.86 -11.39
CA PHE A 67 -15.87 -4.03 -10.62
C PHE A 67 -17.05 -4.93 -10.26
N TYR A 68 -18.15 -4.33 -9.77
CA TYR A 68 -19.36 -5.08 -9.41
C TYR A 68 -20.20 -5.50 -10.62
N LYS A 69 -20.34 -4.65 -11.65
CA LYS A 69 -21.14 -4.95 -12.85
C LYS A 69 -20.53 -6.05 -13.69
N GLU A 70 -19.22 -5.98 -13.94
CA GLU A 70 -18.48 -6.92 -14.77
C GLU A 70 -18.06 -8.17 -13.99
N ASN A 71 -18.43 -8.26 -12.71
CA ASN A 71 -18.13 -9.38 -11.81
C ASN A 71 -16.62 -9.71 -11.79
N ILE A 72 -15.79 -8.67 -11.73
CA ILE A 72 -14.34 -8.77 -11.78
C ILE A 72 -13.87 -9.57 -10.56
N ARG A 73 -13.11 -10.65 -10.81
CA ARG A 73 -12.55 -11.51 -9.76
C ARG A 73 -11.09 -11.17 -9.53
N THR A 74 -10.68 -11.15 -8.26
CA THR A 74 -9.28 -10.92 -7.86
C THR A 74 -8.99 -11.72 -6.61
N ASN A 75 -7.76 -12.21 -6.47
CA ASN A 75 -7.28 -12.71 -5.19
C ASN A 75 -6.59 -11.58 -4.44
N VAL A 76 -6.92 -11.46 -3.15
CA VAL A 76 -6.29 -10.49 -2.26
C VAL A 76 -5.30 -11.21 -1.36
N TYR A 77 -4.06 -10.74 -1.38
CA TYR A 77 -2.99 -11.23 -0.52
C TYR A 77 -2.65 -10.17 0.52
N CYS A 78 -2.54 -10.60 1.78
CA CYS A 78 -2.33 -9.70 2.92
C CYS A 78 -1.17 -10.21 3.77
N PHE A 79 -0.13 -9.38 3.92
CA PHE A 79 1.11 -9.76 4.60
C PHE A 79 1.45 -8.81 5.74
N TRP A 80 1.33 -9.30 6.97
CA TRP A 80 1.87 -8.61 8.15
C TRP A 80 3.39 -8.72 8.16
N MET A 81 4.06 -7.57 8.16
CA MET A 81 5.52 -7.52 8.25
C MET A 81 5.97 -7.45 9.70
N LYS A 82 7.28 -7.60 9.94
CA LYS A 82 7.82 -7.40 11.29
C LYS A 82 7.58 -5.94 11.75
N PRO A 83 7.08 -5.71 12.97
CA PRO A 83 6.99 -4.37 13.54
C PRO A 83 8.34 -3.67 13.50
N MET A 84 8.32 -2.35 13.33
CA MET A 84 9.52 -1.52 13.25
C MET A 84 9.42 -0.30 14.15
N LYS A 85 10.58 0.11 14.67
CA LYS A 85 10.72 1.33 15.48
C LYS A 85 11.43 2.39 14.66
N VAL A 86 10.99 3.64 14.77
CA VAL A 86 11.70 4.78 14.17
C VAL A 86 12.56 5.42 15.23
N GLY A 87 13.89 5.34 15.08
CA GLY A 87 14.84 6.02 15.97
C GLY A 87 14.98 7.51 15.64
N PRO A 88 15.57 8.32 16.53
CA PRO A 88 15.80 9.73 16.27
C PRO A 88 16.68 9.96 15.03
N GLY A 89 16.21 10.79 14.09
CA GLY A 89 16.89 11.08 12.83
C GLY A 89 16.79 9.97 11.78
N LYS A 90 16.01 8.91 12.02
CA LYS A 90 15.95 7.71 11.17
C LYS A 90 14.67 7.59 10.34
N ALA A 91 13.75 8.56 10.42
CA ALA A 91 12.47 8.52 9.72
C ALA A 91 12.57 8.20 8.21
N GLN A 92 13.46 8.89 7.47
CA GLN A 92 13.61 8.69 6.03
C GLN A 92 14.18 7.29 5.70
N GLU A 93 15.26 6.90 6.38
CA GLU A 93 15.90 5.59 6.22
C GLU A 93 14.91 4.45 6.45
N VAL A 94 14.12 4.54 7.52
CA VAL A 94 13.11 3.55 7.87
C VAL A 94 11.99 3.50 6.84
N ALA A 95 11.54 4.65 6.34
CA ALA A 95 10.50 4.72 5.31
C ALA A 95 10.96 4.11 3.98
N ASP A 96 12.19 4.43 3.54
CA ASP A 96 12.75 3.92 2.29
C ASP A 96 12.99 2.41 2.37
N GLU A 97 13.50 1.93 3.51
CA GLU A 97 13.67 0.49 3.74
C GLU A 97 12.34 -0.25 3.78
N LEU A 98 11.33 0.31 4.45
CA LEU A 98 10.00 -0.28 4.46
C LEU A 98 9.43 -0.36 3.04
N ARG A 99 9.47 0.75 2.30
CA ARG A 99 8.99 0.81 0.91
C ARG A 99 9.70 -0.22 0.04
N ARG A 100 11.03 -0.30 0.13
CA ARG A 100 11.84 -1.27 -0.62
C ARG A 100 11.41 -2.71 -0.33
N ARG A 101 11.15 -3.05 0.94
CA ARG A 101 10.70 -4.38 1.33
C ARG A 101 9.28 -4.67 0.87
N MET A 102 8.36 -3.71 0.98
CA MET A 102 6.98 -3.85 0.51
C MET A 102 6.92 -4.07 -1.00
N LEU A 103 7.75 -3.36 -1.78
CA LEU A 103 7.87 -3.54 -3.23
C LEU A 103 8.24 -4.98 -3.64
N ILE A 104 8.96 -5.72 -2.81
CA ILE A 104 9.28 -7.13 -3.10
C ILE A 104 8.01 -7.99 -3.09
N TYR A 105 7.10 -7.74 -2.15
CA TYR A 105 5.82 -8.44 -2.07
C TYR A 105 4.92 -8.03 -3.25
N ILE A 106 4.78 -6.72 -3.48
CA ILE A 106 3.97 -6.19 -4.59
C ILE A 106 4.42 -6.80 -5.92
N ARG A 107 5.71 -6.74 -6.26
CA ARG A 107 6.21 -7.32 -7.54
C ARG A 107 6.04 -8.84 -7.64
N ARG A 108 5.93 -9.53 -6.51
CA ARG A 108 5.77 -10.99 -6.48
C ARG A 108 4.32 -11.41 -6.62
N PHE A 109 3.41 -10.69 -5.95
CA PHE A 109 2.01 -11.09 -5.80
C PHE A 109 1.05 -10.26 -6.67
N GLU A 110 1.41 -9.04 -7.07
CA GLU A 110 0.71 -8.26 -8.09
C GLU A 110 1.25 -8.58 -9.47
N LYS A 111 0.94 -9.78 -9.94
CA LYS A 111 1.20 -10.21 -11.31
C LYS A 111 -0.13 -10.54 -11.96
N ALA A 112 -0.34 -10.03 -13.16
CA ALA A 112 -1.50 -10.38 -13.96
C ALA A 112 -1.57 -11.91 -14.10
N ARG A 113 -2.75 -12.46 -13.88
CA ARG A 113 -2.99 -13.90 -14.05
C ARG A 113 -2.90 -14.22 -15.54
N ASP A 114 -2.21 -15.30 -15.89
CA ASP A 114 -2.24 -15.90 -17.23
C ASP A 114 -3.56 -16.67 -17.42
N GLU A 115 -4.71 -16.03 -17.15
CA GLU A 115 -6.06 -16.61 -17.34
C GLU A 115 -6.61 -16.39 -18.75
#